data_AF-A0A9E4W007-F1
#
_entry.id   AF-A0A9E4W007-F1
#
_cell.length_a   1.000
_cell.length_b   1.000
_cell.length_c   1.000
_cell.angle_alpha   90.00
_cell.angle_beta   90.00
_cell.angle_gamma   90.00
#
_symmetry.space_group_name_H-M   'P 1'
#
loop_
_entity.id
_entity.type
_entity.pdbx_description
1 polymer ?
#
loop_
_entity_poly.entity_id
_entity_poly.type
_entity_poly.pdbx_seq_one_letter_code
_entity_poly.pdbx_strand_id
1 'polypeptide(L)'
;MSRLRNLLGFMIIALMAAACSAGGAVLPVAVPPAVDELHEANVVSIEARPGNDLTDEEIEIVLNGIFAHPCARISRVNQELDDKVISLDVETARTGKDGCETRLGSTAEFIHIVPIDAEALLPGRYTVVLGELTTGFEIR
;
A
#
# COMPACT_ATOMS: atom_id res chain seq x y z
N MET A 1 37.64 -26.09 -33.12
CA MET A 1 38.66 -25.34 -32.36
C MET A 1 37.93 -24.67 -31.20
N SER A 2 37.81 -25.34 -30.04
CA SER A 2 38.68 -25.15 -28.84
C SER A 2 38.67 -23.69 -28.40
N ARG A 3 38.15 -23.30 -27.22
CA ARG A 3 38.48 -23.70 -25.83
C ARG A 3 37.28 -23.32 -24.94
N LEU A 4 36.70 -24.14 -24.07
CA LEU A 4 37.21 -24.86 -22.89
C LEU A 4 37.89 -23.97 -21.83
N ARG A 5 37.31 -23.99 -20.61
CA ARG A 5 37.86 -23.70 -19.27
C ARG A 5 37.60 -22.33 -18.63
N ASN A 6 36.77 -22.35 -17.58
CA ASN A 6 37.11 -21.91 -16.21
C ASN A 6 36.00 -22.47 -15.28
N LEU A 7 36.15 -23.66 -14.69
CA LEU A 7 36.86 -23.95 -13.43
C LEU A 7 36.58 -22.89 -12.36
N LEU A 8 35.67 -23.17 -11.43
CA LEU A 8 35.96 -23.80 -10.13
C LEU A 8 36.50 -22.76 -9.14
N GLY A 9 35.67 -22.35 -8.17
CA GLY A 9 36.08 -21.36 -7.17
C GLY A 9 35.21 -21.33 -5.93
N PHE A 10 35.59 -22.17 -4.97
CA PHE A 10 35.44 -21.98 -3.52
C PHE A 10 34.05 -22.07 -2.88
N MET A 11 33.73 -23.33 -2.53
CA MET A 11 33.09 -23.73 -1.28
C MET A 11 33.78 -23.05 -0.08
N ILE A 12 33.06 -22.21 0.69
CA ILE A 12 33.48 -21.80 2.03
C ILE A 12 32.39 -22.26 3.01
N ILE A 13 32.73 -23.35 3.70
CA ILE A 13 32.09 -23.79 4.93
C ILE A 13 32.59 -22.87 6.04
N ALA A 14 31.71 -22.07 6.65
CA ALA A 14 32.00 -21.38 7.89
C ALA A 14 31.20 -22.02 9.02
N LEU A 15 31.98 -22.64 9.91
CA LEU A 15 31.63 -23.48 11.04
C LEU A 15 31.34 -22.61 12.28
N MET A 16 30.29 -23.00 13.02
CA MET A 16 29.99 -22.83 14.45
C MET A 16 30.61 -21.67 15.26
N ALA A 17 29.73 -20.95 15.98
CA ALA A 17 29.92 -20.67 17.40
C ALA A 17 28.56 -20.59 18.10
N ALA A 18 28.20 -21.67 18.80
CA ALA A 18 27.12 -21.66 19.77
C ALA A 18 27.64 -21.02 21.07
N ALA A 19 27.11 -19.85 21.43
CA ALA A 19 27.29 -19.26 22.74
C ALA A 19 25.92 -19.28 23.46
N CYS A 20 25.78 -20.18 24.43
CA CYS A 20 24.74 -20.13 25.44
C CYS A 20 24.92 -18.89 26.31
N SER A 21 23.98 -17.95 26.27
CA SER A 21 23.77 -16.97 27.34
C SER A 21 22.43 -17.27 28.01
N ALA A 22 22.51 -17.84 29.21
CA ALA A 22 21.40 -17.90 30.14
C ALA A 22 21.20 -16.50 30.75
N GLY A 23 20.07 -15.87 30.47
CA GLY A 23 19.76 -14.55 31.01
C GLY A 23 18.27 -14.26 30.94
N GLY A 24 17.59 -14.44 32.08
CA GLY A 24 16.30 -13.82 32.41
C GLY A 24 15.14 -14.11 31.48
N ALA A 25 14.31 -15.10 31.82
CA ALA A 25 12.97 -15.22 31.26
C ALA A 25 12.11 -14.04 31.75
N VAL A 26 12.19 -12.91 31.05
CA VAL A 26 11.13 -11.90 31.09
C VAL A 26 9.91 -12.59 30.48
N LEU A 27 8.85 -12.77 31.26
CA LEU A 27 7.59 -13.26 30.72
C LEU A 27 7.21 -12.34 29.55
N PRO A 28 6.96 -12.88 28.34
CA PRO A 28 6.54 -12.05 27.24
C PRO A 28 5.26 -11.33 27.68
N VAL A 29 5.32 -10.00 27.73
CA VAL A 29 4.11 -9.19 27.75
C VAL A 29 3.34 -9.65 26.52
N ALA A 30 2.18 -10.27 26.73
CA ALA A 30 1.31 -10.67 25.65
C ALA A 30 0.92 -9.38 24.92
N VAL A 31 1.61 -9.07 23.84
CA VAL A 31 1.19 -8.06 22.89
C VAL A 31 -0.19 -8.52 22.44
N PRO A 32 -1.26 -7.76 22.70
CA PRO A 32 -2.57 -8.12 22.20
C PRO A 32 -2.42 -8.38 20.70
N PRO A 33 -3.10 -9.41 20.15
CA PRO A 33 -3.02 -9.69 18.71
C PRO A 33 -3.21 -8.37 17.97
N ALA A 34 -2.32 -8.09 17.00
CA ALA A 34 -2.48 -6.96 16.11
C ALA A 34 -3.93 -6.96 15.66
N VAL A 35 -4.62 -5.84 15.86
CA VAL A 35 -6.01 -5.66 15.43
C VAL A 35 -6.01 -6.07 13.96
N ASP A 36 -6.70 -7.16 13.62
CA ASP A 36 -6.85 -7.62 12.24
C ASP A 36 -7.11 -6.39 11.39
N GLU A 37 -6.20 -6.11 10.44
CA GLU A 37 -6.39 -5.03 9.47
C GLU A 37 -7.71 -5.33 8.76
N LEU A 38 -8.73 -4.62 9.21
CA LEU A 38 -10.06 -4.78 8.68
C LEU A 38 -10.04 -4.14 7.30
N HIS A 39 -9.92 -4.96 6.27
CA HIS A 39 -10.15 -4.56 4.88
C HIS A 39 -11.64 -4.24 4.70
N GLU A 40 -12.06 -3.08 5.22
CA GLU A 40 -13.45 -2.64 5.16
C GLU A 40 -13.75 -1.83 3.91
N ALA A 41 -12.75 -1.26 3.24
CA ALA A 41 -12.92 -0.62 1.94
C ALA A 41 -12.84 -1.65 0.82
N ASN A 42 -13.92 -1.77 0.06
CA ASN A 42 -13.89 -2.41 -1.24
C ASN A 42 -13.85 -1.33 -2.32
N VAL A 43 -12.69 -1.12 -2.93
CA VAL A 43 -12.55 -0.17 -4.04
C VAL A 43 -13.09 -0.82 -5.31
N VAL A 44 -14.01 -0.15 -5.98
CA VAL A 44 -14.71 -0.67 -7.16
C VAL A 44 -14.13 -0.09 -8.44
N SER A 45 -13.66 1.15 -8.40
CA SER A 45 -12.99 1.78 -9.54
C SER A 45 -11.91 2.77 -9.10
N ILE A 46 -10.91 2.92 -9.96
CA ILE A 46 -9.89 3.95 -9.86
C ILE A 46 -9.83 4.73 -11.17
N GLU A 47 -9.67 6.04 -11.07
CA GLU A 47 -9.60 6.93 -12.23
C GLU A 47 -8.50 7.97 -12.01
N ALA A 48 -7.64 8.16 -13.01
CA ALA A 48 -6.66 9.23 -13.00
C ALA A 48 -7.22 10.43 -13.76
N ARG A 49 -7.14 11.62 -13.17
CA ARG A 49 -7.57 12.89 -13.78
C ARG A 49 -6.48 13.94 -13.59
N PRO A 50 -6.34 14.90 -14.52
CA PRO A 50 -5.63 16.13 -14.23
C PRO A 50 -6.21 16.78 -12.98
N GLY A 51 -5.35 17.37 -12.15
CA GLY A 51 -5.75 18.15 -10.98
C GLY A 51 -6.59 19.35 -11.37
N ASN A 52 -7.11 20.05 -10.35
CA ASN A 52 -7.99 21.20 -10.53
C ASN A 52 -7.41 22.26 -11.50
N ASP A 53 -8.31 23.06 -12.10
CA ASP A 53 -8.04 24.03 -13.18
C ASP A 53 -6.97 25.11 -12.89
N LEU A 54 -6.36 25.11 -11.70
CA LEU A 54 -5.40 26.12 -11.27
C LEU A 54 -3.96 25.72 -11.56
N THR A 55 -3.64 24.43 -11.62
CA THR A 55 -2.28 23.93 -11.89
C THR A 55 -2.32 22.58 -12.60
N ASP A 56 -1.79 22.50 -13.82
CA ASP A 56 -1.56 21.25 -14.57
C ASP A 56 -0.53 20.31 -13.89
N GLU A 57 -0.03 20.70 -12.72
CA GLU A 57 1.08 20.11 -11.97
C GLU A 57 0.62 19.06 -10.95
N GLU A 58 -0.69 18.88 -10.76
CA GLU A 58 -1.24 17.85 -9.88
C GLU A 58 -1.97 16.78 -10.71
N ILE A 59 -1.80 15.50 -10.37
CA ILE A 59 -2.62 14.40 -10.89
C ILE A 59 -3.46 13.87 -9.73
N GLU A 60 -4.77 13.78 -9.92
CA GLU A 60 -5.69 13.24 -8.92
C GLU A 60 -6.06 11.80 -9.27
N ILE A 61 -5.83 10.87 -8.34
CA ILE A 61 -6.37 9.52 -8.41
C ILE A 61 -7.65 9.45 -7.59
N VAL A 62 -8.78 9.28 -8.27
CA VAL A 62 -10.09 9.17 -7.66
C VAL A 62 -10.41 7.70 -7.41
N LEU A 63 -10.52 7.33 -6.13
CA LEU A 63 -10.94 6.02 -5.68
C LEU A 63 -12.44 6.05 -5.40
N ASN A 64 -13.22 5.17 -6.04
CA ASN A 64 -14.64 5.00 -5.74
C ASN A 64 -14.87 3.60 -5.21
N GLY A 65 -15.65 3.48 -4.14
CA GLY A 65 -15.88 2.19 -3.53
C GLY A 65 -16.98 2.16 -2.49
N ILE A 66 -17.02 1.06 -1.76
CA ILE A 66 -18.03 0.80 -0.74
C ILE A 66 -17.31 0.30 0.53
N PHE A 67 -17.66 0.89 1.66
CA PHE A 67 -17.31 0.36 2.96
C PHE A 67 -18.27 -0.75 3.38
N ALA A 68 -17.72 -1.87 3.84
CA ALA A 68 -18.47 -2.97 4.44
C ALA A 68 -19.15 -2.58 5.77
N HIS A 69 -18.70 -1.49 6.40
CA HIS A 69 -19.26 -0.95 7.63
C HIS A 69 -19.49 0.56 7.50
N PRO A 70 -20.64 1.11 7.96
CA PRO A 70 -21.00 2.50 7.70
C PRO A 70 -20.15 3.52 8.48
N CYS A 71 -19.40 3.04 9.49
CA CYS A 71 -18.46 3.84 10.29
C CYS A 71 -17.01 3.71 9.81
N ALA A 72 -16.75 2.87 8.80
CA ALA A 72 -15.41 2.74 8.25
C ALA A 72 -15.07 4.00 7.46
N ARG A 73 -13.81 4.41 7.54
CA ARG A 73 -13.24 5.51 6.77
C ARG A 73 -11.84 5.10 6.33
N ILE A 74 -11.39 5.64 5.20
CA ILE A 74 -9.97 5.55 4.82
C ILE A 74 -9.18 6.36 5.84
N SER A 75 -8.26 5.72 6.54
CA SER A 75 -7.36 6.38 7.49
C SER A 75 -6.09 6.86 6.82
N ARG A 76 -5.60 6.11 5.84
CA ARG A 76 -4.38 6.39 5.08
C ARG A 76 -4.44 5.72 3.72
N VAL A 77 -3.83 6.36 2.74
CA VAL A 77 -3.45 5.71 1.49
C VAL A 77 -1.93 5.78 1.38
N ASN A 78 -1.28 4.62 1.47
CA ASN A 78 0.15 4.49 1.24
C ASN A 78 0.40 4.52 -0.27
N GLN A 79 1.50 5.15 -0.67
CA GLN A 79 1.92 5.27 -2.06
C GLN A 79 3.37 4.80 -2.17
N GLU A 80 3.63 3.93 -3.12
CA GLU A 80 4.97 3.47 -3.46
C GLU A 80 5.19 3.64 -4.96
N LEU A 81 6.33 4.24 -5.34
CA LEU A 81 6.73 4.41 -6.74
C LEU A 81 7.88 3.46 -7.04
N ASP A 82 7.66 2.56 -8.00
CA ASP A 82 8.70 1.73 -8.61
C ASP A 82 8.71 1.96 -10.13
N ASP A 83 9.76 2.64 -10.61
CA ASP A 83 9.92 3.10 -12.00
C ASP A 83 8.76 3.99 -12.49
N LYS A 84 7.79 3.40 -13.20
CA LYS A 84 6.60 4.06 -13.74
C LYS A 84 5.30 3.45 -13.19
N VAL A 85 5.40 2.66 -12.12
CA VAL A 85 4.27 2.03 -11.44
C VAL A 85 4.09 2.66 -10.07
N ILE A 86 2.91 3.24 -9.85
CA ILE A 86 2.49 3.78 -8.56
C ILE A 86 1.57 2.76 -7.91
N SER A 87 2.07 2.07 -6.90
CA SER A 87 1.30 1.14 -6.09
C SER A 87 0.63 1.89 -4.95
N LEU A 88 -0.69 1.72 -4.84
CA LEU A 88 -1.50 2.26 -3.77
C LEU A 88 -1.88 1.14 -2.81
N ASP A 89 -1.88 1.45 -1.52
CA ASP A 89 -2.41 0.58 -0.47
C ASP A 89 -3.31 1.39 0.46
N VAL A 90 -4.48 0.85 0.79
CA VAL A 90 -5.55 1.59 1.48
C VAL A 90 -5.77 1.00 2.86
N GLU A 91 -5.42 1.79 3.87
CA GLU A 91 -5.72 1.49 5.26
C GLU A 91 -7.07 2.09 5.65
N THR A 92 -7.86 1.33 6.41
CA THR A 92 -9.13 1.82 6.94
C THR A 92 -9.19 1.76 8.46
N ALA A 93 -9.99 2.67 9.03
CA ALA A 93 -10.27 2.71 10.44
C ALA A 93 -11.76 2.97 10.69
N ARG A 94 -12.27 2.52 11.84
CA ARG A 94 -13.62 2.84 12.28
C ARG A 94 -13.60 4.07 13.18
N THR A 95 -14.56 4.97 12.97
CA THR A 95 -14.85 5.99 13.96
C THR A 95 -15.36 5.35 15.26
N GLY A 96 -14.95 5.89 16.41
CA GLY A 96 -15.36 5.39 17.72
C GLY A 96 -16.88 5.40 17.94
N LYS A 97 -17.34 4.63 18.93
CA LYS A 97 -18.77 4.36 19.21
C LYS A 97 -19.64 5.61 19.41
N ASP A 98 -19.04 6.75 19.76
CA ASP A 98 -19.77 7.94 20.19
C ASP A 98 -20.26 8.82 19.03
N GLY A 99 -19.91 8.50 17.78
CA GLY A 99 -20.22 9.35 16.63
C GLY A 99 -20.83 8.63 15.42
N CYS A 100 -21.13 7.33 15.54
CA CYS A 100 -21.66 6.58 14.41
C CYS A 100 -22.89 5.76 14.79
N GLU A 101 -24.04 6.17 14.26
CA GLU A 101 -25.26 5.37 14.33
C GLU A 101 -25.14 4.19 13.35
N THR A 102 -24.82 3.02 13.89
CA THR A 102 -24.79 1.79 13.09
C THR A 102 -26.19 1.23 12.91
N ARG A 103 -26.66 1.16 11.66
CA ARG A 103 -27.72 0.23 11.29
C ARG A 103 -27.08 -1.06 10.82
N LEU A 104 -27.49 -2.19 11.40
CA LEU A 104 -26.96 -3.51 11.04
C LEU A 104 -27.21 -3.76 9.54
N GLY A 105 -26.17 -4.17 8.82
CA GLY A 105 -26.24 -4.47 7.38
C GLY A 105 -26.22 -3.25 6.46
N SER A 106 -25.97 -2.04 6.97
CA SER A 106 -25.74 -0.87 6.12
C SER A 106 -24.31 -0.84 5.59
N THR A 107 -24.15 -0.52 4.32
CA THR A 107 -22.87 -0.16 3.69
C THR A 107 -22.81 1.35 3.51
N ALA A 108 -21.63 1.89 3.21
CA ALA A 108 -21.47 3.31 2.87
C ALA A 108 -20.61 3.45 1.62
N GLU A 109 -21.11 4.13 0.60
CA GLU A 109 -20.30 4.49 -0.57
C GLU A 109 -19.27 5.56 -0.21
N PHE A 110 -18.13 5.55 -0.88
CA PHE A 110 -17.11 6.58 -0.72
C PHE A 110 -16.47 7.00 -2.03
N ILE A 111 -16.01 8.24 -2.02
CA ILE A 111 -15.12 8.82 -3.02
C ILE A 111 -13.93 9.38 -2.26
N HIS A 112 -12.72 9.00 -2.65
CA HIS A 112 -11.49 9.48 -2.04
C HIS A 112 -10.51 9.94 -3.11
N ILE A 113 -9.89 11.10 -2.90
CA ILE A 113 -8.97 11.70 -3.85
C ILE A 113 -7.56 11.54 -3.28
N VAL A 114 -6.69 10.89 -4.04
CA VAL A 114 -5.28 10.72 -3.73
C VAL A 114 -4.49 11.65 -4.64
N PRO A 115 -3.94 12.75 -4.12
CA PRO A 115 -3.10 13.63 -4.91
C PRO A 115 -1.75 12.96 -5.20
N ILE A 116 -1.31 13.07 -6.44
CA ILE A 116 0.01 12.69 -6.91
C ILE A 116 0.73 13.98 -7.33
N ASP A 117 1.87 14.22 -6.71
CA ASP A 117 2.77 15.31 -7.06
C ASP A 117 3.43 15.00 -8.41
N ALA A 118 2.98 15.66 -9.47
CA ALA A 118 3.51 15.41 -10.82
C ALA A 118 4.87 16.05 -11.04
N GLU A 119 5.25 17.08 -10.27
CA GLU A 119 6.57 17.72 -10.38
C GLU A 119 7.70 16.77 -9.98
N ALA A 120 7.41 15.86 -9.04
CA ALA A 120 8.33 14.81 -8.61
C ALA A 120 8.50 13.69 -9.65
N LEU A 121 7.69 13.65 -10.71
CA LEU A 121 7.65 12.59 -11.70
C LEU A 121 8.39 12.98 -12.99
N LEU A 122 9.21 12.06 -13.51
CA LEU A 122 9.81 12.22 -14.83
C LEU A 122 8.74 12.12 -15.93
N PRO A 123 8.87 12.81 -17.08
CA PRO A 123 7.97 12.66 -18.22
C PRO A 123 7.79 11.18 -18.65
N GLY A 124 6.60 10.86 -19.15
CA GLY A 124 6.24 9.53 -19.63
C GLY A 124 4.88 9.02 -19.10
N ARG A 125 4.53 7.80 -19.51
CA ARG A 125 3.31 7.13 -19.07
C ARG A 125 3.52 6.42 -17.73
N TYR A 126 2.62 6.65 -16.81
CA TYR A 126 2.55 5.99 -15.51
C TYR A 126 1.35 5.06 -15.43
N THR A 127 1.48 4.00 -14.63
CA THR A 127 0.40 3.08 -14.29
C THR A 127 0.18 3.12 -12.79
N VAL A 128 -1.06 3.30 -12.37
CA VAL A 128 -1.47 3.24 -10.96
C VAL A 128 -2.11 1.89 -10.72
N VAL A 129 -1.69 1.21 -9.65
CA VAL A 129 -2.16 -0.13 -9.27
C VAL A 129 -2.71 -0.10 -7.85
N LEU A 130 -3.90 -0.65 -7.66
CA LEU A 130 -4.51 -0.88 -6.35
C LEU A 130 -5.14 -2.28 -6.34
N GLY A 131 -4.44 -3.25 -5.77
CA GLY A 131 -4.81 -4.66 -5.87
C GLY A 131 -4.88 -5.12 -7.34
N GLU A 132 -6.07 -5.49 -7.81
CA GLU A 132 -6.32 -5.90 -9.20
C GLU A 132 -6.75 -4.74 -10.12
N LEU A 133 -7.01 -3.55 -9.55
CA LEU A 133 -7.43 -2.38 -10.32
C LEU A 133 -6.23 -1.63 -10.86
N THR A 134 -6.32 -1.21 -12.13
CA THR A 134 -5.27 -0.44 -12.79
C THR A 134 -5.85 0.74 -13.56
N THR A 135 -5.17 1.88 -13.51
CA THR A 135 -5.41 3.03 -14.40
C THR A 135 -4.08 3.64 -14.82
N GLY A 136 -4.08 4.59 -15.75
CA GLY A 136 -2.84 5.22 -16.21
C GLY A 136 -3.03 6.66 -16.62
N PHE A 137 -1.93 7.41 -16.54
CA PHE A 137 -1.86 8.81 -16.95
C PHE A 137 -0.50 9.08 -17.62
N GLU A 138 -0.37 10.25 -18.23
CA GLU A 138 0.83 10.64 -18.98
C GLU A 138 1.29 12.02 -18.52
N ILE A 139 2.57 12.11 -18.14
CA ILE A 139 3.26 13.36 -17.84
C ILE A 139 4.04 13.78 -19.08
N ARG A 140 3.85 15.03 -19.52
CA ARG A 140 4.46 15.58 -20.72
C ARG A 140 5.76 16.31 -20.43
#